data_AF-A0A916MS17-F1
#
_entry.id   AF-A0A916MS17-F1
#
_cell.length_a   1.000
_cell.length_b   1.000
_cell.length_c   1.000
_cell.angle_alpha   90.00
_cell.angle_beta   90.00
_cell.angle_gamma   90.00
#
_symmetry.space_group_name_H-M   'P 1'
#
loop_
_entity.id
_entity.type
_entity.pdbx_description
1 polymer ?
#
loop_
_entity_poly.entity_id
_entity_poly.type
_entity_poly.pdbx_seq_one_letter_code
_entity_poly.pdbx_strand_id
1 'polypeptide(L)'
;GVMVLSASAIALVIITGAVVTNLIPLYAIGVFLGFTISQAGMTRRFWRAGHLKPGEFTYGLETKIVYDPHWRVKLFISGSGAIATFVVMLVFIVTKFSSGAWAIVLLIPALVWMFFRIHRHYKETAARLRLDDVPAFDHQPVVFDPAEHDQLAIYFCDTWSKLAVSVVKAILKRGLPVQVIHINVDPKRAAAFEKRSNEIIDLNGWPQGITVIIEEPYRDLLSSASQTLQNLRKKHPHVYFEVYIGALRTRFPFNLLHMSTDKFLRDALFEIEDVALNIKQIDLDSIPLPPDFKVTFEHATDHHHEEEIHHSVGQTVHSSPQTAQS
;
A
#
# COMPACT_ATOMS: atom_id res chain seq x y z
N GLY A 1 -9.74 6.00 12.65
CA GLY A 1 -10.94 6.31 11.84
C GLY A 1 -12.01 7.02 12.66
N VAL A 2 -12.71 6.29 13.53
CA VAL A 2 -13.84 6.81 14.34
C VAL A 2 -13.49 8.10 15.10
N MET A 3 -12.38 8.13 15.84
CA MET A 3 -11.98 9.31 16.61
C MET A 3 -11.82 10.58 15.75
N VAL A 4 -11.22 10.46 14.56
CA VAL A 4 -11.02 11.59 13.63
C VAL A 4 -12.37 12.07 13.08
N LEU A 5 -13.26 11.13 12.74
CA LEU A 5 -14.61 11.46 12.28
C LEU A 5 -15.41 12.17 13.36
N SER A 6 -15.38 11.66 14.59
CA SER A 6 -16.04 12.27 15.76
C SER A 6 -15.50 13.67 16.03
N ALA A 7 -14.18 13.85 16.06
CA ALA A 7 -13.57 15.16 16.26
C ALA A 7 -13.95 16.16 15.16
N SER A 8 -13.97 15.71 13.89
CA SER A 8 -14.36 16.54 12.75
C SER A 8 -15.85 16.91 12.80
N ALA A 9 -16.72 15.99 13.19
CA ALA A 9 -18.15 16.24 13.35
C ALA A 9 -18.40 17.25 14.48
N ILE A 10 -17.75 17.09 15.63
CA ILE A 10 -17.81 18.03 16.76
C ILE A 10 -17.36 19.43 16.31
N ALA A 11 -16.21 19.52 15.64
CA ALA A 11 -15.70 20.78 15.13
C ALA A 11 -16.69 21.46 14.17
N LEU A 12 -17.29 20.70 13.25
CA LEU A 12 -18.29 21.22 12.33
C LEU A 12 -19.54 21.73 13.06
N VAL A 13 -20.03 21.02 14.07
CA VAL A 13 -21.19 21.43 14.87
C VAL A 13 -20.91 22.73 15.62
N ILE A 14 -19.71 22.88 16.20
CA ILE A 14 -19.29 24.09 16.89
C ILE A 14 -19.21 25.26 15.90
N ILE A 15 -18.55 25.07 14.74
CA ILE A 15 -18.38 26.12 13.72
C ILE A 15 -19.73 26.55 13.13
N THR A 16 -20.65 25.61 12.92
CA THR A 16 -21.97 25.88 12.32
C THR A 16 -23.01 26.35 13.32
N GLY A 17 -22.66 26.42 14.61
CA GLY A 17 -23.59 26.77 15.69
C GLY A 17 -24.77 25.79 15.81
N ALA A 18 -24.58 24.54 15.40
CA ALA A 18 -25.60 23.50 15.32
C ALA A 18 -26.84 23.85 14.45
N VAL A 19 -26.71 24.81 13.51
CA VAL A 19 -27.83 25.22 12.64
C VAL A 19 -27.93 24.31 11.44
N VAL A 20 -28.92 23.41 11.45
CA VAL A 20 -29.14 22.37 10.41
C VAL A 20 -29.17 22.93 8.99
N THR A 21 -29.72 24.12 8.79
CA THR A 21 -29.79 24.83 7.50
C THR A 21 -28.41 25.03 6.83
N ASN A 22 -27.36 25.13 7.64
CA ASN A 22 -25.97 25.28 7.20
C ASN A 22 -25.27 23.93 6.96
N LEU A 23 -25.73 22.86 7.61
CA LEU A 23 -25.17 21.51 7.47
C LEU A 23 -25.72 20.76 6.25
N ILE A 24 -27.02 20.91 5.95
CA ILE A 24 -27.68 20.23 4.82
C ILE A 24 -26.91 20.41 3.49
N PRO A 25 -26.47 21.63 3.11
CA PRO A 25 -25.74 21.85 1.86
C PRO A 25 -24.40 21.13 1.80
N LEU A 26 -23.65 21.11 2.91
CA LEU A 26 -22.35 20.46 2.98
C LEU A 26 -22.49 18.94 2.75
N TYR A 27 -23.49 18.33 3.37
CA TYR A 27 -23.85 16.94 3.16
C TYR A 27 -24.29 16.69 1.70
N ALA A 28 -25.22 17.49 1.19
CA ALA A 28 -25.77 17.31 -0.16
C ALA A 28 -24.68 17.36 -1.23
N ILE A 29 -23.77 18.35 -1.17
CA ILE A 29 -22.70 18.47 -2.16
C ILE A 29 -21.76 17.25 -2.09
N GLY A 30 -21.40 16.76 -0.89
CA GLY A 30 -20.56 15.57 -0.75
C GLY A 30 -21.20 14.32 -1.36
N VAL A 31 -22.49 14.09 -1.09
CA VAL A 31 -23.24 12.94 -1.62
C VAL A 31 -23.41 13.03 -3.13
N PHE A 32 -23.85 14.18 -3.65
CA PHE A 32 -24.05 14.34 -5.09
C PHE A 32 -22.72 14.34 -5.86
N LEU A 33 -21.63 14.84 -5.29
CA LEU A 33 -20.30 14.70 -5.87
C LEU A 33 -19.89 13.22 -5.96
N GLY A 34 -20.08 12.45 -4.88
CA GLY A 34 -19.81 11.01 -4.87
C GLY A 34 -20.63 10.24 -5.89
N PHE A 35 -21.93 10.53 -5.99
CA PHE A 35 -22.80 9.94 -7.01
C PHE A 35 -22.42 10.36 -8.43
N THR A 36 -22.07 11.62 -8.66
CA THR A 36 -21.63 12.10 -9.97
C THR A 36 -20.37 11.38 -10.41
N ILE A 37 -19.34 11.30 -9.55
CA ILE A 37 -18.07 10.61 -9.86
C ILE A 37 -18.31 9.11 -10.08
N SER A 38 -19.14 8.47 -9.25
CA SER A 38 -19.47 7.05 -9.39
C SER A 38 -20.19 6.76 -10.71
N GLN A 39 -21.24 7.52 -11.04
CA GLN A 39 -21.99 7.35 -12.28
C GLN A 39 -21.16 7.69 -13.52
N ALA A 40 -20.31 8.71 -13.46
CA ALA A 40 -19.34 9.02 -14.52
C ALA A 40 -18.32 7.89 -14.70
N GLY A 41 -17.83 7.32 -13.60
CA GLY A 41 -16.93 6.15 -13.62
C GLY A 41 -17.59 4.92 -14.25
N MET A 42 -18.84 4.63 -13.90
CA MET A 42 -19.63 3.54 -14.49
C MET A 42 -19.92 3.78 -15.97
N THR A 43 -20.22 5.02 -16.36
CA THR A 43 -20.40 5.41 -17.77
C THR A 43 -19.13 5.13 -18.57
N ARG A 44 -17.95 5.53 -18.07
CA ARG A 44 -16.66 5.24 -18.68
C ARG A 44 -16.37 3.73 -18.72
N ARG A 45 -16.73 3.00 -17.68
CA ARG A 45 -16.56 1.53 -17.60
C ARG A 45 -17.39 0.83 -18.68
N PHE A 46 -18.68 1.16 -18.82
CA PHE A 46 -19.55 0.55 -19.82
C PHE A 46 -19.19 0.99 -21.24
N TRP A 47 -18.72 2.23 -21.41
CA TRP A 47 -18.17 2.68 -22.69
C TRP A 47 -16.97 1.83 -23.11
N ARG A 48 -16.01 1.59 -22.20
CA ARG A 48 -14.88 0.68 -22.46
C ARG A 48 -15.34 -0.76 -22.72
N ALA A 49 -16.28 -1.28 -21.93
CA ALA A 49 -16.81 -2.63 -22.11
C ALA A 49 -17.46 -2.85 -23.49
N GLY A 50 -18.12 -1.82 -24.03
CA GLY A 50 -18.75 -1.85 -25.35
C GLY A 50 -17.80 -1.81 -26.54
N HIS A 51 -16.54 -1.38 -26.33
CA HIS A 51 -15.50 -1.35 -27.37
C HIS A 51 -14.66 -2.64 -27.40
N LEU A 52 -14.91 -3.60 -26.50
CA LEU A 52 -14.27 -4.91 -26.49
C LEU A 52 -15.00 -5.86 -27.44
N LYS A 53 -14.29 -6.85 -27.99
CA LYS A 53 -14.92 -7.95 -28.72
C LYS A 53 -15.49 -9.00 -27.76
N PRO A 54 -16.51 -9.79 -28.16
CA PRO A 54 -16.98 -10.92 -27.37
C PRO A 54 -15.83 -11.90 -27.06
N GLY A 55 -15.61 -12.20 -25.77
CA GLY A 55 -14.49 -13.04 -25.31
C GLY A 55 -13.21 -12.27 -24.96
N GLU A 56 -13.12 -10.99 -25.33
CA GLU A 56 -12.01 -10.11 -24.96
C GLU A 56 -12.26 -9.50 -23.57
N PHE A 57 -11.18 -9.29 -22.82
CA PHE A 57 -11.22 -8.63 -21.52
C PHE A 57 -10.14 -7.56 -21.45
N THR A 58 -10.48 -6.44 -20.80
CA THR A 58 -9.51 -5.43 -20.38
C THR A 58 -9.55 -5.34 -18.87
N TYR A 59 -8.44 -4.99 -18.24
CA TYR A 59 -8.42 -4.71 -16.82
C TYR A 59 -8.73 -3.23 -16.57
N GLY A 60 -9.53 -2.95 -15.54
CA GLY A 60 -9.58 -1.65 -14.89
C GLY A 60 -8.47 -1.53 -13.83
N LEU A 61 -8.57 -0.55 -12.93
CA LEU A 61 -7.60 -0.42 -11.82
C LEU A 61 -7.53 -1.68 -10.93
N GLU A 62 -8.68 -2.32 -10.67
CA GLU A 62 -8.74 -3.50 -9.77
C GLU A 62 -9.74 -4.58 -10.24
N THR A 63 -10.48 -4.34 -11.33
CA THR A 63 -11.56 -5.24 -11.77
C THR A 63 -11.46 -5.57 -13.24
N LYS A 64 -11.65 -6.85 -13.57
CA LYS A 64 -11.75 -7.33 -14.96
C LYS A 64 -13.02 -6.75 -15.61
N ILE A 65 -12.85 -6.09 -16.75
CA ILE A 65 -13.92 -5.56 -17.57
C ILE A 65 -14.07 -6.50 -18.77
N VAL A 66 -15.23 -7.13 -18.87
CA VAL A 66 -15.58 -8.05 -19.95
C VAL A 66 -16.60 -7.37 -20.84
N TYR A 67 -16.64 -7.76 -22.12
CA TYR A 67 -17.70 -7.35 -23.03
C TYR A 67 -19.09 -7.60 -22.43
N ASP A 68 -19.94 -6.58 -22.47
CA ASP A 68 -21.33 -6.65 -22.00
C ASP A 68 -22.28 -6.37 -23.18
N PRO A 69 -23.13 -7.33 -23.60
CA PRO A 69 -24.07 -7.13 -24.69
C PRO A 69 -25.03 -5.95 -24.48
N HIS A 70 -25.31 -5.58 -23.22
CA HIS A 70 -26.24 -4.51 -22.85
C HIS A 70 -25.52 -3.21 -22.47
N TRP A 71 -24.25 -3.05 -22.87
CA TRP A 71 -23.43 -1.90 -22.51
C TRP A 71 -24.08 -0.56 -22.85
N ARG A 72 -24.82 -0.44 -23.97
CA ARG A 72 -25.48 0.79 -24.40
C ARG A 72 -26.56 1.25 -23.42
N VAL A 73 -27.38 0.32 -22.93
CA VAL A 73 -28.46 0.62 -21.97
C VAL A 73 -27.86 1.01 -20.63
N LYS A 74 -26.87 0.25 -20.15
CA LYS A 74 -26.18 0.55 -18.90
C LYS A 74 -25.42 1.88 -18.95
N LEU A 75 -24.80 2.19 -20.09
CA LEU A 75 -24.18 3.48 -20.35
C LEU A 75 -25.19 4.62 -20.33
N PHE A 76 -26.37 4.45 -20.94
CA PHE A 76 -27.39 5.50 -20.93
C PHE A 76 -27.98 5.73 -19.54
N ILE A 77 -28.23 4.67 -18.77
CA ILE A 77 -28.73 4.76 -17.40
C ILE A 77 -27.69 5.46 -16.51
N SER A 78 -26.42 5.02 -16.54
CA SER A 78 -25.37 5.66 -15.76
C SER A 78 -25.05 7.07 -16.24
N GLY A 79 -25.08 7.33 -17.56
CA GLY A 79 -24.81 8.64 -18.13
C GLY A 79 -25.88 9.65 -17.76
N SER A 80 -27.17 9.28 -17.86
CA SER A 80 -28.27 10.14 -17.43
C SER A 80 -28.25 10.37 -15.91
N GLY A 81 -27.90 9.35 -15.11
CA GLY A 81 -27.66 9.49 -13.68
C GLY A 81 -26.52 10.45 -13.36
N ALA A 82 -25.41 10.39 -14.09
CA ALA A 82 -24.27 11.31 -13.94
C ALA A 82 -24.68 12.75 -14.24
N ILE A 83 -25.43 12.99 -15.33
CA ILE A 83 -25.92 14.33 -15.69
C ILE A 83 -26.89 14.85 -14.64
N ALA A 84 -27.88 14.06 -14.22
CA ALA A 84 -28.86 14.47 -13.23
C ALA A 84 -28.21 14.84 -11.89
N THR A 85 -27.30 14.00 -11.39
CA THR A 85 -26.58 14.26 -10.13
C THR A 85 -25.64 15.44 -10.23
N PHE A 86 -24.99 15.64 -11.39
CA PHE A 86 -24.17 16.82 -11.65
C PHE A 86 -24.99 18.12 -11.68
N VAL A 87 -26.15 18.12 -12.33
CA VAL A 87 -27.05 19.27 -12.37
C VAL A 87 -27.54 19.61 -10.96
N VAL A 88 -27.96 18.61 -10.19
CA VAL A 88 -28.38 18.84 -8.79
C VAL A 88 -27.22 19.41 -7.96
N MET A 89 -26.01 18.87 -8.10
CA MET A 89 -24.81 19.42 -7.45
C MET A 89 -24.57 20.89 -7.81
N LEU A 90 -24.67 21.26 -9.10
CA LEU A 90 -24.54 22.65 -9.53
C LEU A 90 -25.62 23.55 -8.95
N VAL A 91 -26.88 23.10 -8.93
CA VAL A 91 -27.98 23.86 -8.31
C VAL A 91 -27.69 24.10 -6.84
N PHE A 92 -27.20 23.10 -6.09
CA PHE A 92 -26.81 23.28 -4.69
C PHE A 92 -25.68 24.29 -4.53
N ILE A 93 -24.64 24.22 -5.37
CA ILE A 93 -23.53 25.17 -5.33
C ILE A 93 -24.02 26.60 -5.56
N VAL A 94 -24.81 26.83 -6.62
CA VAL A 94 -25.29 28.16 -6.99
C VAL A 94 -26.29 28.72 -5.98
N THR A 95 -27.28 27.93 -5.57
CA THR A 95 -28.32 28.41 -4.64
C THR A 95 -27.78 28.72 -3.26
N LYS A 96 -26.78 27.95 -2.78
CA LYS A 96 -26.20 28.14 -1.45
C LYS A 96 -25.07 29.16 -1.42
N PHE A 97 -24.47 29.44 -2.56
CA PHE A 97 -23.62 30.63 -2.73
C PHE A 97 -24.41 31.91 -2.40
N SER A 98 -25.64 32.02 -2.90
CA SER A 98 -26.52 33.17 -2.63
C SER A 98 -26.97 33.28 -1.17
N SER A 99 -27.00 32.17 -0.41
CA SER A 99 -27.38 32.17 1.01
C SER A 99 -26.19 32.34 1.97
N GLY A 100 -25.01 32.74 1.47
CA GLY A 100 -23.83 33.00 2.31
C GLY A 100 -23.04 31.76 2.71
N ALA A 101 -23.31 30.58 2.14
CA ALA A 101 -22.57 29.35 2.42
C ALA A 101 -21.26 29.22 1.60
N TRP A 102 -20.47 30.30 1.54
CA TRP A 102 -19.20 30.35 0.79
C TRP A 102 -18.16 29.36 1.32
N ALA A 103 -18.29 28.95 2.60
CA ALA A 103 -17.37 28.04 3.26
C ALA A 103 -17.20 26.71 2.50
N ILE A 104 -18.26 26.19 1.85
CA ILE A 104 -18.20 24.91 1.13
C ILE A 104 -17.35 25.03 -0.15
N VAL A 105 -17.48 26.15 -0.86
CA VAL A 105 -16.71 26.45 -2.07
C VAL A 105 -15.21 26.53 -1.76
N LEU A 106 -14.83 26.91 -0.53
CA LEU A 106 -13.44 26.90 -0.09
C LEU A 106 -13.02 25.53 0.48
N LEU A 107 -13.90 24.90 1.27
CA LEU A 107 -13.60 23.65 1.97
C LEU A 107 -13.32 22.48 1.01
N ILE A 108 -14.12 22.31 -0.04
CA ILE A 108 -13.95 21.19 -0.98
C ILE A 108 -12.62 21.29 -1.73
N PRO A 109 -12.26 22.40 -2.39
CA PRO A 109 -10.95 22.55 -3.00
C PRO A 109 -9.80 22.41 -2.00
N ALA A 110 -9.96 22.90 -0.76
CA ALA A 110 -8.94 22.74 0.28
C ALA A 110 -8.71 21.26 0.66
N LEU A 111 -9.78 20.48 0.84
CA LEU A 111 -9.70 19.04 1.09
C LEU A 111 -9.11 18.29 -0.10
N VAL A 112 -9.54 18.61 -1.32
CA VAL A 112 -8.99 18.03 -2.55
C VAL A 112 -7.49 18.34 -2.66
N TRP A 113 -7.09 19.59 -2.43
CA TRP A 113 -5.68 20.00 -2.41
C TRP A 113 -4.89 19.26 -1.34
N MET A 114 -5.43 19.11 -0.13
CA MET A 114 -4.82 18.32 0.95
C MET A 114 -4.64 16.86 0.53
N PHE A 115 -5.66 16.21 -0.03
CA PHE A 115 -5.54 14.83 -0.53
C PHE A 115 -4.52 14.71 -1.65
N PHE A 116 -4.45 15.66 -2.58
CA PHE A 116 -3.41 15.70 -3.61
C PHE A 116 -2.00 15.84 -3.02
N ARG A 117 -1.83 16.68 -1.99
CA ARG A 117 -0.54 16.83 -1.28
C ARG A 117 -0.14 15.54 -0.56
N ILE A 118 -1.09 14.87 0.09
CA ILE A 118 -0.86 13.57 0.75
C ILE A 118 -0.49 12.50 -0.27
N HIS A 119 -1.27 12.38 -1.35
CA HIS A 119 -1.00 11.41 -2.43
C HIS A 119 0.37 11.63 -3.06
N ARG A 120 0.70 12.88 -3.36
CA ARG A 120 2.01 13.26 -3.88
C ARG A 120 3.12 12.89 -2.90
N HIS A 121 2.94 13.14 -1.60
CA HIS A 121 3.92 12.76 -0.57
C HIS A 121 4.15 11.25 -0.52
N TYR A 122 3.11 10.42 -0.62
CA TYR A 122 3.28 8.97 -0.67
C TYR A 122 4.00 8.51 -1.95
N LYS A 123 3.67 9.11 -3.11
CA LYS A 123 4.41 8.83 -4.36
C LYS A 123 5.89 9.22 -4.26
N GLU A 124 6.19 10.40 -3.71
CA GLU A 124 7.56 10.84 -3.46
C GLU A 124 8.28 9.90 -2.47
N THR A 125 7.60 9.47 -1.40
CA THR A 125 8.14 8.53 -0.41
C THR A 125 8.50 7.19 -1.05
N ALA A 126 7.58 6.62 -1.84
CA ALA A 126 7.81 5.38 -2.56
C ALA A 126 8.99 5.50 -3.54
N ALA A 127 9.05 6.59 -4.31
CA ALA A 127 10.15 6.84 -5.25
C ALA A 127 11.50 7.03 -4.57
N ARG A 128 11.54 7.74 -3.42
CA ARG A 128 12.78 7.90 -2.64
C ARG A 128 13.26 6.56 -2.10
N LEU A 129 12.36 5.70 -1.64
CA LEU A 129 12.68 4.42 -1.01
C LEU A 129 12.87 3.26 -1.99
N ARG A 130 12.42 3.41 -3.24
CA ARG A 130 12.60 2.40 -4.29
C ARG A 130 14.08 2.08 -4.48
N LEU A 131 14.37 0.80 -4.67
CA LEU A 131 15.69 0.33 -5.11
C LEU A 131 15.69 0.34 -6.63
N ASP A 132 16.58 1.12 -7.23
CA ASP A 132 16.75 1.13 -8.69
C ASP A 132 17.60 -0.09 -9.11
N ASP A 133 18.66 -0.40 -8.36
CA ASP A 133 19.55 -1.55 -8.58
C ASP A 133 19.50 -2.58 -7.44
N VAL A 134 19.95 -3.80 -7.71
CA VAL A 134 20.13 -4.84 -6.68
C VAL A 134 21.26 -4.37 -5.74
N PRO A 135 21.01 -4.22 -4.43
CA PRO A 135 21.99 -3.68 -3.50
C PRO A 135 23.16 -4.64 -3.27
N ALA A 136 24.39 -4.09 -3.34
CA ALA A 136 25.59 -4.75 -2.86
C ALA A 136 25.84 -4.44 -1.37
N PHE A 137 26.31 -5.45 -0.63
CA PHE A 137 26.64 -5.39 0.78
C PHE A 137 28.12 -5.71 1.00
N ASP A 138 28.79 -4.88 1.80
CA ASP A 138 30.23 -5.04 2.06
C ASP A 138 30.56 -6.16 3.06
N HIS A 139 29.54 -6.68 3.75
CA HIS A 139 29.66 -7.70 4.81
C HIS A 139 28.71 -8.86 4.50
N GLN A 140 29.14 -10.08 4.84
CA GLN A 140 28.33 -11.29 4.68
C GLN A 140 27.41 -11.51 5.89
N PRO A 141 26.18 -12.02 5.70
CA PRO A 141 25.32 -12.41 6.80
C PRO A 141 25.85 -13.65 7.49
N VAL A 142 25.68 -13.69 8.82
CA VAL A 142 25.93 -14.88 9.62
C VAL A 142 24.63 -15.69 9.65
N VAL A 143 24.69 -16.97 9.29
CA VAL A 143 23.55 -17.89 9.42
C VAL A 143 23.37 -18.23 10.88
N PHE A 144 22.14 -18.16 11.35
CA PHE A 144 21.83 -18.48 12.74
C PHE A 144 21.96 -19.99 13.00
N ASP A 145 22.87 -20.33 13.90
CA ASP A 145 22.99 -21.65 14.51
C ASP A 145 22.80 -21.52 16.04
N PRO A 146 21.73 -22.10 16.63
CA PRO A 146 21.46 -22.01 18.06
C PRO A 146 22.50 -22.73 18.95
N ALA A 147 23.36 -23.57 18.39
CA ALA A 147 24.46 -24.20 19.14
C ALA A 147 25.68 -23.28 19.27
N GLU A 148 25.87 -22.38 18.31
CA GLU A 148 27.05 -21.49 18.24
C GLU A 148 26.72 -20.05 18.63
N HIS A 149 25.45 -19.65 18.55
CA HIS A 149 25.00 -18.28 18.73
C HIS A 149 23.99 -18.14 19.85
N ASP A 150 24.24 -17.20 20.75
CA ASP A 150 23.37 -16.78 21.84
C ASP A 150 22.49 -15.57 21.45
N GLN A 151 22.67 -15.00 20.26
CA GLN A 151 21.93 -13.83 19.77
C GLN A 151 21.41 -14.04 18.34
N LEU A 152 20.21 -13.52 18.07
CA LEU A 152 19.62 -13.49 16.73
C LEU A 152 19.00 -12.12 16.44
N ALA A 153 19.48 -11.46 15.38
CA ALA A 153 18.87 -10.25 14.84
C ALA A 153 17.72 -10.61 13.88
N ILE A 154 16.50 -10.19 14.23
CA ILE A 154 15.30 -10.38 13.42
C ILE A 154 14.91 -9.04 12.81
N TYR A 155 14.72 -8.99 11.50
CA TYR A 155 14.16 -7.81 10.82
C TYR A 155 12.87 -8.17 10.10
N PHE A 156 11.75 -7.60 10.56
CA PHE A 156 10.48 -7.72 9.84
C PHE A 156 10.47 -6.78 8.63
N CYS A 157 10.48 -7.36 7.44
CA CYS A 157 10.63 -6.64 6.17
C CYS A 157 9.43 -6.88 5.26
N ASP A 158 8.61 -5.84 5.04
CA ASP A 158 7.52 -5.89 4.06
C ASP A 158 8.05 -5.86 2.62
N THR A 159 9.07 -5.05 2.34
CA THR A 159 9.66 -4.93 1.00
C THR A 159 11.11 -4.45 1.06
N TRP A 160 11.92 -4.91 0.10
CA TRP A 160 13.28 -4.44 -0.09
C TRP A 160 13.29 -2.99 -0.60
N SER A 161 13.52 -2.06 0.32
CA SER A 161 13.63 -0.62 0.10
C SER A 161 15.00 -0.11 0.55
N LYS A 162 15.35 1.14 0.24
CA LYS A 162 16.55 1.79 0.79
C LYS A 162 16.58 1.77 2.34
N LEU A 163 15.40 1.79 2.97
CA LEU A 163 15.27 1.61 4.43
C LEU A 163 15.67 0.19 4.85
N ALA A 164 15.09 -0.83 4.22
CA ALA A 164 15.43 -2.23 4.50
C ALA A 164 16.93 -2.50 4.33
N VAL A 165 17.53 -2.01 3.23
CA VAL A 165 18.96 -2.15 2.96
C VAL A 165 19.79 -1.49 4.06
N SER A 166 19.42 -0.29 4.51
CA SER A 166 20.13 0.42 5.58
C SER A 166 20.01 -0.29 6.94
N VAL A 167 18.85 -0.89 7.24
CA VAL A 167 18.66 -1.72 8.44
C VAL A 167 19.56 -2.96 8.36
N VAL A 168 19.50 -3.71 7.27
CA VAL A 168 20.30 -4.92 7.08
C VAL A 168 21.79 -4.59 7.10
N LYS A 169 22.26 -3.53 6.42
CA LYS A 169 23.66 -3.05 6.52
C LYS A 169 24.08 -2.78 7.96
N ALA A 170 23.20 -2.22 8.79
CA ALA A 170 23.50 -1.97 10.19
C ALA A 170 23.63 -3.27 11.00
N ILE A 171 22.78 -4.27 10.74
CA ILE A 171 22.86 -5.61 11.36
C ILE A 171 24.16 -6.30 10.96
N LEU A 172 24.45 -6.37 9.65
CA LEU A 172 25.62 -7.03 9.11
C LEU A 172 26.93 -6.42 9.63
N LYS A 173 26.98 -5.09 9.78
CA LYS A 173 28.14 -4.39 10.36
C LYS A 173 28.40 -4.79 11.82
N ARG A 174 27.37 -5.22 12.55
CA ARG A 174 27.53 -5.74 13.92
C ARG A 174 28.01 -7.20 13.95
N GLY A 175 28.00 -7.91 12.82
CA GLY A 175 28.39 -9.31 12.73
C GLY A 175 27.41 -10.27 13.42
N LEU A 176 26.15 -9.87 13.59
CA LEU A 176 25.13 -10.69 14.23
C LEU A 176 24.51 -11.70 13.24
N PRO A 177 24.14 -12.90 13.69
CA PRO A 177 23.24 -13.76 12.95
C PRO A 177 21.96 -13.02 12.61
N VAL A 178 21.53 -13.11 11.35
CA VAL A 178 20.40 -12.31 10.85
C VAL A 178 19.35 -13.16 10.18
N GLN A 179 18.09 -12.87 10.50
CA GLN A 179 16.94 -13.40 9.80
C GLN A 179 16.01 -12.26 9.38
N VAL A 180 15.79 -12.14 8.07
CA VAL A 180 14.86 -11.17 7.48
C VAL A 180 13.54 -11.89 7.25
N ILE A 181 12.52 -11.49 8.00
CA ILE A 181 11.22 -12.16 7.99
C ILE A 181 10.21 -11.29 7.23
N HIS A 182 9.62 -11.85 6.17
CA HIS A 182 8.48 -11.27 5.49
C HIS A 182 7.20 -11.99 5.93
N ILE A 183 6.22 -11.24 6.41
CA ILE A 183 4.90 -11.79 6.74
C ILE A 183 4.01 -11.57 5.53
N ASN A 184 3.64 -12.66 4.87
CA ASN A 184 2.85 -12.66 3.65
C ASN A 184 1.39 -12.32 3.99
N VAL A 185 1.02 -11.07 3.70
CA VAL A 185 -0.36 -10.56 3.77
C VAL A 185 -1.03 -10.61 2.37
N ASP A 186 -0.24 -10.62 1.31
CA ASP A 186 -0.68 -10.61 -0.09
C ASP A 186 0.28 -11.46 -0.94
N PRO A 187 -0.19 -12.54 -1.60
CA PRO A 187 0.64 -13.43 -2.41
C PRO A 187 1.47 -12.69 -3.47
N LYS A 188 0.95 -11.60 -4.04
CA LYS A 188 1.68 -10.80 -5.04
C LYS A 188 2.90 -10.12 -4.43
N ARG A 189 2.76 -9.59 -3.21
CA ARG A 189 3.85 -8.92 -2.49
C ARG A 189 4.90 -9.92 -2.03
N ALA A 190 4.47 -11.09 -1.56
CA ALA A 190 5.38 -12.16 -1.17
C ALA A 190 6.24 -12.63 -2.36
N ALA A 191 5.64 -12.85 -3.53
CA ALA A 191 6.38 -13.22 -4.74
C ALA A 191 7.39 -12.13 -5.17
N ALA A 192 7.00 -10.85 -5.11
CA ALA A 192 7.90 -9.73 -5.40
C ALA A 192 9.06 -9.64 -4.39
N PHE A 193 8.78 -9.86 -3.10
CA PHE A 193 9.78 -9.91 -2.05
C PHE A 193 10.74 -11.08 -2.25
N GLU A 194 10.22 -12.28 -2.55
CA GLU A 194 11.01 -13.50 -2.79
C GLU A 194 11.95 -13.32 -3.99
N LYS A 195 11.42 -12.86 -5.13
CA LYS A 195 12.22 -12.57 -6.33
C LYS A 195 13.37 -11.62 -6.01
N ARG A 196 13.07 -10.50 -5.34
CA ARG A 196 14.09 -9.50 -4.99
C ARG A 196 15.09 -10.01 -3.96
N SER A 197 14.66 -10.86 -3.03
CA SER A 197 15.53 -11.53 -2.07
C SER A 197 16.53 -12.45 -2.77
N ASN A 198 16.06 -13.26 -3.72
CA ASN A 198 16.91 -14.15 -4.50
C ASN A 198 17.94 -13.36 -5.34
N GLU A 199 17.52 -12.28 -6.01
CA GLU A 199 18.45 -11.39 -6.72
C GLU A 199 19.57 -10.85 -5.80
N ILE A 200 19.22 -10.46 -4.58
CA ILE A 200 20.19 -9.97 -3.57
C ILE A 200 21.11 -11.09 -3.11
N ILE A 201 20.56 -12.27 -2.83
CA ILE A 201 21.31 -13.45 -2.40
C ILE A 201 22.33 -13.85 -3.47
N ASP A 202 21.90 -13.93 -4.73
CA ASP A 202 22.73 -14.33 -5.86
C ASP A 202 23.85 -13.32 -6.13
N LEU A 203 23.54 -12.01 -6.11
CA LEU A 203 24.55 -10.97 -6.34
C LEU A 203 25.62 -10.93 -5.25
N ASN A 204 25.24 -11.14 -4.00
CA ASN A 204 26.14 -11.00 -2.86
C ASN A 204 26.75 -12.34 -2.39
N GLY A 205 26.35 -13.47 -2.99
CA GLY A 205 26.79 -14.80 -2.60
C GLY A 205 26.34 -15.19 -1.19
N TRP A 206 25.14 -14.73 -0.77
CA TRP A 206 24.63 -15.02 0.57
C TRP A 206 24.19 -16.49 0.68
N PRO A 207 24.28 -17.09 1.88
CA PRO A 207 23.68 -18.39 2.13
C PRO A 207 22.16 -18.33 2.03
N GLN A 208 21.56 -19.43 1.57
CA GLN A 208 20.11 -19.60 1.57
C GLN A 208 19.58 -19.68 3.01
N GLY A 209 18.38 -19.15 3.25
CA GLY A 209 17.72 -19.18 4.57
C GLY A 209 17.85 -17.90 5.42
N ILE A 210 18.55 -16.87 4.94
CA ILE A 210 18.57 -15.54 5.57
C ILE A 210 17.21 -14.86 5.49
N THR A 211 16.51 -15.02 4.37
CA THR A 211 15.15 -14.51 4.18
C THR A 211 14.12 -15.62 4.41
N VAL A 212 13.12 -15.36 5.25
CA VAL A 212 12.02 -16.31 5.53
C VAL A 212 10.69 -15.63 5.25
N ILE A 213 9.82 -16.34 4.53
CA ILE A 213 8.45 -15.91 4.26
C ILE A 213 7.52 -16.72 5.16
N ILE A 214 6.72 -16.03 5.96
CA ILE A 214 5.71 -16.63 6.83
C ILE A 214 4.35 -16.36 6.19
N GLU A 215 3.63 -17.42 5.83
CA GLU A 215 2.27 -17.32 5.32
C GLU A 215 1.30 -16.97 6.44
N GLU A 216 0.58 -15.86 6.30
CA GLU A 216 -0.43 -15.43 7.27
C GLU A 216 -1.83 -15.39 6.64
N PRO A 217 -2.74 -16.30 7.01
CA PRO A 217 -4.09 -16.34 6.44
C PRO A 217 -4.98 -15.17 6.87
N TYR A 218 -4.71 -14.52 8.01
CA TYR A 218 -5.62 -13.52 8.58
C TYR A 218 -5.22 -12.05 8.36
N ARG A 219 -4.14 -11.79 7.61
CA ARG A 219 -3.62 -10.43 7.35
C ARG A 219 -3.32 -9.61 8.62
N ASP A 220 -3.06 -10.28 9.74
CA ASP A 220 -2.74 -9.64 11.01
C ASP A 220 -1.24 -9.64 11.27
N LEU A 221 -0.55 -8.63 10.71
CA LEU A 221 0.90 -8.49 10.79
C LEU A 221 1.44 -8.55 12.23
N LEU A 222 0.73 -7.94 13.18
CA LEU A 222 1.21 -7.77 14.55
C LEU A 222 1.12 -9.09 15.31
N SER A 223 -0.04 -9.75 15.23
CA SER A 223 -0.24 -11.06 15.86
C SER A 223 0.73 -12.09 15.30
N SER A 224 0.95 -12.11 13.98
CA SER A 224 1.92 -13.03 13.36
C SER A 224 3.34 -12.76 13.78
N ALA A 225 3.76 -11.48 13.85
CA ALA A 225 5.10 -11.12 14.30
C ALA A 225 5.33 -11.56 15.75
N SER A 226 4.36 -11.29 16.63
CA SER A 226 4.40 -11.71 18.03
C SER A 226 4.42 -13.24 18.17
N GLN A 227 3.53 -13.95 17.48
CA GLN A 227 3.45 -15.40 17.53
C GLN A 227 4.71 -16.09 16.98
N THR A 228 5.27 -15.55 15.88
CA THR A 228 6.55 -16.01 15.32
C THR A 228 7.66 -15.90 16.36
N LEU A 229 7.76 -14.74 17.03
CA LEU A 229 8.80 -14.50 18.02
C LEU A 229 8.60 -15.37 19.27
N GLN A 230 7.36 -15.54 19.74
CA GLN A 230 7.04 -16.47 20.83
C GLN A 230 7.40 -17.92 20.49
N ASN A 231 7.15 -18.36 19.25
CA ASN A 231 7.50 -19.71 18.80
C ASN A 231 9.02 -19.90 18.71
N LEU A 232 9.75 -18.91 18.18
CA LEU A 232 11.22 -18.93 18.16
C LEU A 232 11.80 -18.97 19.58
N ARG A 233 11.22 -18.21 20.52
CA ARG A 233 11.63 -18.20 21.93
C ARG A 233 11.36 -19.53 22.62
N LYS A 234 10.20 -20.15 22.38
CA LYS A 234 9.90 -21.50 22.90
C LYS A 234 10.89 -22.54 22.37
N LYS A 235 11.31 -22.41 21.12
CA LYS A 235 12.27 -23.33 20.49
C LYS A 235 13.71 -23.08 20.95
N HIS A 236 14.08 -21.83 21.20
CA HIS A 236 15.43 -21.40 21.57
C HIS A 236 15.40 -20.50 22.82
N PRO A 237 15.18 -21.07 24.02
CA PRO A 237 14.99 -20.29 25.25
C PRO A 237 16.24 -19.55 25.70
N HIS A 238 17.43 -20.01 25.29
CA HIS A 238 18.72 -19.43 25.66
C HIS A 238 19.20 -18.32 24.70
N VAL A 239 18.45 -18.06 23.63
CA VAL A 239 18.85 -17.11 22.59
C VAL A 239 18.17 -15.77 22.84
N TYR A 240 18.96 -14.71 22.83
CA TYR A 240 18.52 -13.33 22.91
C TYR A 240 18.08 -12.82 21.54
N PHE A 241 16.84 -12.37 21.42
CA PHE A 241 16.29 -11.87 20.16
C PHE A 241 16.40 -10.35 20.09
N GLU A 242 17.13 -9.85 19.09
CA GLU A 242 17.18 -8.43 18.76
C GLU A 242 16.26 -8.14 17.57
N VAL A 243 15.11 -7.52 17.82
CA VAL A 243 14.19 -7.12 16.75
C VAL A 243 14.55 -5.74 16.23
N TYR A 244 14.86 -5.67 14.94
CA TYR A 244 15.12 -4.43 14.22
C TYR A 244 13.84 -3.90 13.58
N ILE A 245 13.63 -2.60 13.73
CA ILE A 245 12.50 -1.88 13.11
C ILE A 245 13.06 -0.71 12.31
N GLY A 246 12.72 -0.66 11.02
CA GLY A 246 12.98 0.51 10.18
C GLY A 246 11.91 1.56 10.41
N ALA A 247 12.30 2.78 10.78
CA ALA A 247 11.38 3.89 10.98
C ALA A 247 11.72 5.08 10.06
N LEU A 248 10.70 5.64 9.42
CA LEU A 248 10.84 6.80 8.55
C LEU A 248 10.55 8.07 9.36
N ARG A 249 11.48 9.02 9.33
CA ARG A 249 11.26 10.36 9.85
C ARG A 249 10.95 11.30 8.68
N THR A 250 9.89 12.09 8.82
CA THR A 250 9.50 13.12 7.85
C THR A 250 9.20 14.44 8.54
N ARG A 251 9.24 15.55 7.81
CA ARG A 251 8.84 16.87 8.33
C ARG A 251 7.33 16.99 8.61
N PHE A 252 6.97 17.88 9.54
CA PHE A 252 5.57 18.27 9.76
C PHE A 252 4.98 18.92 8.50
N PRO A 253 3.70 18.65 8.13
CA PRO A 253 2.71 17.81 8.80
C PRO A 253 2.76 16.32 8.42
N PHE A 254 3.59 15.93 7.45
CA PHE A 254 3.62 14.57 6.91
C PHE A 254 4.02 13.50 7.95
N ASN A 255 4.74 13.89 9.00
CA ASN A 255 5.06 13.01 10.12
C ASN A 255 3.82 12.43 10.82
N LEU A 256 2.69 13.14 10.79
CA LEU A 256 1.42 12.65 11.35
C LEU A 256 0.78 11.56 10.49
N LEU A 257 1.03 11.57 9.18
CA LEU A 257 0.54 10.55 8.24
C LEU A 257 1.36 9.27 8.32
N HIS A 258 2.61 9.41 8.70
CA HIS A 258 3.52 8.32 9.04
C HIS A 258 3.41 7.97 10.52
N MET A 259 2.19 7.93 11.08
CA MET A 259 1.91 7.42 12.43
C MET A 259 2.08 5.89 12.48
N SER A 260 3.33 5.49 12.24
CA SER A 260 4.15 4.49 12.89
C SER A 260 3.53 3.12 13.13
N THR A 261 3.51 2.30 12.06
CA THR A 261 3.64 0.85 12.19
C THR A 261 4.75 0.49 13.17
N ASP A 262 5.83 1.27 13.25
CA ASP A 262 6.90 1.09 14.24
C ASP A 262 6.46 1.31 15.70
N LYS A 263 5.50 2.21 16.00
CA LYS A 263 4.96 2.36 17.37
C LYS A 263 4.04 1.19 17.70
N PHE A 264 3.16 0.80 16.79
CA PHE A 264 2.28 -0.34 17.03
C PHE A 264 3.07 -1.66 17.15
N LEU A 265 4.09 -1.85 16.30
CA LEU A 265 4.99 -3.00 16.38
C LEU A 265 5.82 -2.95 17.67
N ARG A 266 6.32 -1.77 18.06
CA ARG A 266 7.00 -1.58 19.35
C ARG A 266 6.08 -1.95 20.52
N ASP A 267 4.85 -1.47 20.55
CA ASP A 267 3.89 -1.73 21.61
C ASP A 267 3.52 -3.23 21.66
N ALA A 268 3.32 -3.88 20.51
CA ALA A 268 3.05 -5.32 20.44
C ALA A 268 4.24 -6.18 20.89
N LEU A 269 5.47 -5.72 20.64
CA LEU A 269 6.69 -6.44 21.02
C LEU A 269 7.12 -6.15 22.47
N PHE A 270 6.63 -5.06 23.07
CA PHE A 270 6.87 -4.75 24.49
C PHE A 270 6.27 -5.79 25.44
N GLU A 271 5.22 -6.50 25.02
CA GLU A 271 4.59 -7.56 25.82
C GLU A 271 5.42 -8.87 25.84
N ILE A 272 6.47 -8.97 25.01
CA ILE A 272 7.31 -10.16 24.92
C ILE A 272 8.54 -9.96 25.80
N GLU A 273 8.67 -10.80 26.83
CA GLU A 273 9.82 -10.76 27.74
C GLU A 273 11.13 -11.06 27.00
N ASP A 274 12.19 -10.36 27.41
CA ASP A 274 13.58 -10.64 27.00
C ASP A 274 13.89 -10.44 25.50
N VAL A 275 13.20 -9.48 24.88
CA VAL A 275 13.44 -9.03 23.49
C VAL A 275 14.02 -7.62 23.47
N ALA A 276 15.12 -7.42 22.75
CA ALA A 276 15.70 -6.11 22.55
C ALA A 276 15.16 -5.46 21.27
N LEU A 277 14.64 -4.23 21.37
CA LEU A 277 14.11 -3.48 20.24
C LEU A 277 15.13 -2.44 19.74
N ASN A 278 15.57 -2.60 18.49
CA ASN A 278 16.52 -1.71 17.82
C ASN A 278 15.82 -0.94 16.69
N ILE A 279 15.68 0.38 16.84
CA ILE A 279 15.02 1.21 15.83
C ILE A 279 16.07 1.93 14.98
N LYS A 280 16.13 1.60 13.69
CA LYS A 280 16.93 2.32 12.72
C LYS A 280 16.08 3.39 12.06
N GLN A 281 16.32 4.64 12.43
CA GLN A 281 15.65 5.79 11.83
C GLN A 281 16.39 6.27 10.58
N ILE A 282 15.63 6.60 9.53
CA ILE A 282 16.13 7.28 8.34
C ILE A 282 15.31 8.54 8.10
N ASP A 283 16.01 9.65 7.86
CA ASP A 283 15.39 10.89 7.43
C ASP A 283 15.03 10.80 5.94
N LEU A 284 13.74 10.74 5.63
CA LEU A 284 13.26 10.66 4.26
C LEU A 284 13.63 11.91 3.45
N ASP A 285 13.75 13.07 4.09
CA ASP A 285 14.07 14.33 3.44
C ASP A 285 15.56 14.44 3.08
N SER A 286 16.41 13.57 3.65
CA SER A 286 17.83 13.43 3.26
C SER A 286 18.04 12.62 1.97
N ILE A 287 17.04 11.85 1.54
CA ILE A 287 17.14 11.00 0.36
C ILE A 287 16.65 11.80 -0.87
N PRO A 288 17.51 12.07 -1.86
CA PRO A 288 17.11 12.80 -3.06
C PRO A 288 16.08 11.99 -3.87
N LEU A 289 15.20 12.71 -4.56
CA LEU A 289 14.31 12.09 -5.56
C LEU A 289 15.14 11.63 -6.76
N PRO A 290 14.74 10.52 -7.41
CA PRO A 290 15.34 10.12 -8.69
C PRO A 290 15.24 11.28 -9.71
N PRO A 291 16.28 11.50 -10.54
CA PRO A 291 16.32 12.64 -11.48
C PRO A 291 15.17 12.63 -12.50
N ASP A 292 14.66 11.44 -12.85
CA ASP A 292 13.55 11.26 -13.79
C ASP A 292 12.16 11.22 -13.13
N PHE A 293 12.07 11.49 -11.83
CA PHE A 293 10.81 11.38 -11.10
C PHE A 293 9.81 12.44 -11.57
N LYS A 294 8.76 11.99 -12.27
CA LYS A 294 7.59 12.79 -12.59
C LYS A 294 6.38 12.20 -11.86
N VAL A 295 5.61 13.07 -11.22
CA VAL A 295 4.30 12.70 -10.65
C VAL A 295 3.31 12.53 -11.79
N THR A 296 3.40 11.42 -12.53
CA THR A 296 2.40 11.08 -13.56
C THR A 296 1.24 10.31 -12.91
N PHE A 297 0.04 10.45 -13.49
CA PHE A 297 -1.15 9.69 -13.05
C PHE A 297 -1.01 8.18 -13.32
N GLU A 298 -0.05 7.77 -14.16
CA GLU A 298 0.18 6.39 -14.64
C GLU A 298 0.98 5.48 -13.69
N HIS A 299 1.68 6.01 -12.69
CA HIS A 299 2.46 5.17 -11.75
C HIS A 299 1.62 4.21 -10.85
N ALA A 300 0.31 4.11 -11.07
CA ALA A 300 -0.56 3.12 -10.45
C ALA A 300 -0.95 1.96 -11.39
N THR A 301 -0.63 2.03 -12.69
CA THR A 301 -1.11 1.07 -13.70
C THR A 301 -0.08 0.07 -14.19
N ASP A 302 1.22 0.35 -14.08
CA ASP A 302 2.22 -0.46 -14.79
C ASP A 302 2.50 -1.83 -14.17
N HIS A 303 2.42 -1.96 -12.83
CA HIS A 303 2.75 -3.23 -12.17
C HIS A 303 1.62 -4.29 -12.21
N HIS A 304 0.41 -3.95 -12.67
CA HIS A 304 -0.71 -4.91 -12.70
C HIS A 304 -0.95 -5.55 -14.07
N HIS A 305 -0.42 -4.98 -15.16
CA HIS A 305 -0.85 -5.36 -16.51
C HIS A 305 0.18 -6.20 -17.29
N GLU A 306 1.47 -6.11 -16.97
CA GLU A 306 2.50 -6.83 -17.75
C GLU A 306 2.51 -8.35 -17.51
N GLU A 307 2.22 -8.85 -16.30
CA GLU A 307 2.44 -10.27 -15.98
C GLU A 307 1.24 -11.21 -16.22
N GLU A 308 -0.02 -10.73 -16.22
CA GLU A 308 -1.18 -11.59 -16.55
C GLU A 308 -1.21 -11.96 -18.04
N ILE A 309 -0.67 -11.10 -18.91
CA ILE A 309 -0.50 -11.40 -20.33
C ILE A 309 0.49 -12.56 -20.50
N HIS A 310 1.61 -12.56 -19.78
CA HIS A 310 2.57 -13.66 -19.78
C HIS A 310 1.99 -14.98 -19.26
N HIS A 311 1.10 -14.94 -18.26
CA HIS A 311 0.46 -16.15 -17.74
C HIS A 311 -0.54 -16.78 -18.73
N SER A 312 -1.17 -15.97 -19.59
CA SER A 312 -2.09 -16.45 -20.66
C SER A 312 -1.35 -17.00 -21.88
N VAL A 313 -0.18 -16.43 -22.22
CA VAL A 313 0.68 -16.92 -23.30
C VAL A 313 1.41 -18.21 -22.89
N GLY A 314 1.77 -18.34 -21.61
CA GLY A 314 2.37 -19.57 -21.07
C GLY A 314 1.43 -20.78 -21.05
N GLN A 315 0.12 -20.58 -20.92
CA GLN A 315 -0.87 -21.66 -20.92
C GLN A 315 -1.27 -22.15 -22.33
N THR A 316 -1.02 -21.37 -23.38
CA THR A 316 -1.41 -21.74 -24.75
C THR A 316 -0.36 -22.58 -25.49
N VAL A 317 0.86 -22.74 -24.95
CA VAL A 317 1.93 -23.52 -25.59
C VAL A 317 1.91 -25.01 -25.18
N HIS A 318 1.14 -25.42 -24.16
CA HIS A 318 1.19 -26.80 -23.63
C HIS A 318 0.01 -27.72 -23.99
N SER A 319 -0.92 -27.33 -24.86
CA SER A 319 -2.04 -28.17 -25.28
C SER A 319 -1.97 -28.55 -26.76
N SER A 320 -1.10 -29.50 -27.10
CA SER A 320 -1.24 -30.32 -28.31
C SER A 320 -1.81 -31.70 -27.93
N PRO A 321 -2.78 -32.26 -28.67
CA PRO A 321 -3.50 -33.47 -28.27
C PRO A 321 -2.72 -34.74 -28.65
N GLN A 322 -2.46 -35.61 -27.67
CA GLN A 322 -2.03 -36.98 -27.94
C GLN A 322 -3.14 -37.71 -28.69
N THR A 323 -2.84 -38.05 -29.93
CA THR A 323 -3.66 -38.84 -30.83
C THR A 323 -3.57 -40.30 -30.41
N ALA A 324 -4.72 -40.92 -30.16
CA ALA A 324 -4.86 -42.36 -29.99
C ALA A 324 -4.48 -43.08 -31.30
N GLN A 325 -3.71 -44.17 -31.21
CA GLN A 325 -3.68 -45.21 -32.23
C GLN A 325 -3.17 -46.55 -31.66
N SER A 326 -4.03 -47.55 -31.88
CA SER A 326 -3.88 -49.03 -31.88
C SER A 326 -3.29 -49.73 -30.67
#